data_AF-A0A925Y9T1-F1
#
_entry.id   AF-A0A925Y9T1-F1
#
_cell.length_a   1.000
_cell.length_b   1.000
_cell.length_c   1.000
_cell.angle_alpha   90.00
_cell.angle_beta   90.00
_cell.angle_gamma   90.00
#
_symmetry.space_group_name_H-M   'P 1'
#
loop_
_entity.id
_entity.type
_entity.pdbx_description
1 polymer ?
#
loop_
_entity_poly.entity_id
_entity_poly.type
_entity_poly.pdbx_seq_one_letter_code
_entity_poly.pdbx_strand_id
1 'polypeptide(L)'
;MNRLVQFKSFVFGFALMLGDAFAQNSEETKLLFGTSEKDASGLIAIIYDLKQTQTMKPSYVTPERYPDVVEEFLKSGWNETILNRYFRITRPLYSSNIFIPRIDATAAPKAYGVEKVMKPSCWVIHYKGQVSPPEDGIYRFVGYADDILAVAVNNKTVCLGHRPDMSMDSVWKSKEKPGALAYNGNLVYGDWVTLKKDQPIDLDILVGERPGGFFCAFLLFQKQGDTYQNDKEGHPILPVFQLSNQNIQSKSGINGPRCSKGGIWRQYR
;
A
#
# COMPACT_ATOMS: atom_id res chain seq x y z
N MET A 1 -9.81 -18.43 74.18
CA MET A 1 -8.92 -18.03 73.06
C MET A 1 -9.62 -18.34 71.74
N ASN A 2 -9.70 -17.32 70.90
CA ASN A 2 -10.57 -17.15 69.74
C ASN A 2 -10.37 -18.20 68.63
N ARG A 3 -11.47 -18.66 68.01
CA ARG A 3 -11.49 -19.11 66.61
C ARG A 3 -12.40 -18.18 65.81
N LEU A 4 -11.78 -17.18 65.19
CA LEU A 4 -12.38 -16.40 64.10
C LEU A 4 -12.30 -17.25 62.82
N VAL A 5 -13.46 -17.47 62.18
CA VAL A 5 -13.55 -18.06 60.85
C VAL A 5 -13.34 -16.93 59.83
N GLN A 6 -12.26 -17.00 59.04
CA GLN A 6 -12.02 -16.08 57.93
C GLN A 6 -12.85 -16.48 56.71
N PHE A 7 -13.69 -15.55 56.25
CA PHE A 7 -14.27 -15.54 54.90
C PHE A 7 -13.17 -15.33 53.87
N LYS A 8 -12.95 -16.30 52.97
CA LYS A 8 -12.19 -16.08 51.73
C LYS A 8 -13.15 -15.56 50.66
N SER A 9 -12.95 -14.30 50.25
CA SER A 9 -13.58 -13.77 49.04
C SER A 9 -13.07 -14.50 47.81
N PHE A 10 -14.00 -15.03 47.01
CA PHE A 10 -13.75 -15.52 45.68
C PHE A 10 -13.95 -14.33 44.72
N VAL A 11 -12.86 -13.70 44.27
CA VAL A 11 -12.91 -12.77 43.14
C VAL A 11 -12.49 -13.57 41.91
N PHE A 12 -13.49 -14.06 41.17
CA PHE A 12 -13.35 -14.45 39.78
C PHE A 12 -13.88 -13.29 38.95
N GLY A 13 -13.08 -12.77 38.02
CA GLY A 13 -13.64 -11.87 37.00
C GLY A 13 -12.65 -10.92 36.35
N PHE A 14 -12.52 -11.09 35.03
CA PHE A 14 -12.30 -10.00 34.06
C PHE A 14 -10.96 -9.27 34.10
N ALA A 15 -9.88 -9.89 33.59
CA ALA A 15 -8.70 -9.12 33.18
C ALA A 15 -7.91 -9.67 31.97
N LEU A 16 -8.37 -10.69 31.24
CA LEU A 16 -7.54 -11.34 30.20
C LEU A 16 -8.12 -11.41 28.77
N MET A 17 -9.25 -10.77 28.47
CA MET A 17 -9.83 -10.80 27.11
C MET A 17 -9.66 -9.49 26.32
N LEU A 18 -9.19 -8.41 26.94
CA LEU A 18 -8.98 -7.12 26.26
C LEU A 18 -7.59 -7.02 25.61
N GLY A 19 -6.57 -7.71 26.12
CA GLY A 19 -5.21 -7.66 25.56
C GLY A 19 -5.09 -8.30 24.17
N ASP A 20 -5.78 -9.43 23.96
CA ASP A 20 -5.64 -10.22 22.73
C ASP A 20 -6.31 -9.57 21.51
N ALA A 21 -7.44 -8.88 21.69
CA ALA A 21 -8.15 -8.21 20.60
C ALA A 21 -7.40 -6.96 20.07
N PHE A 22 -6.73 -6.20 20.92
CA PHE A 22 -5.89 -5.07 20.50
C PHE A 22 -4.57 -5.54 19.86
N ALA A 23 -3.99 -6.64 20.36
CA ALA A 23 -2.79 -7.22 19.78
C ALA A 23 -3.05 -7.80 18.38
N GLN A 24 -4.16 -8.55 18.20
CA GLN A 24 -4.56 -9.09 16.90
C GLN A 24 -4.79 -7.99 15.86
N ASN A 25 -5.53 -6.93 16.21
CA ASN A 25 -5.74 -5.79 15.32
C ASN A 25 -4.42 -5.07 14.95
N SER A 26 -3.44 -5.06 15.85
CA SER A 26 -2.14 -4.44 15.60
C SER A 26 -1.23 -5.27 14.69
N GLU A 27 -1.25 -6.60 14.79
CA GLU A 27 -0.49 -7.48 13.88
C GLU A 27 -1.13 -7.53 12.49
N GLU A 28 -2.46 -7.59 12.40
CA GLU A 28 -3.18 -7.49 11.13
C GLU A 28 -2.86 -6.18 10.40
N THR A 29 -2.80 -5.06 11.13
CA THR A 29 -2.45 -3.75 10.56
C THR A 29 -1.00 -3.69 10.07
N LYS A 30 -0.05 -4.37 10.74
CA LYS A 30 1.35 -4.43 10.29
C LYS A 30 1.48 -5.17 8.96
N LEU A 31 0.73 -6.26 8.79
CA LEU A 31 0.77 -7.10 7.59
C LEU A 31 0.27 -6.36 6.33
N LEU A 32 -0.47 -5.26 6.47
CA LEU A 32 -0.94 -4.42 5.36
C LEU A 32 0.21 -3.82 4.52
N PHE A 33 1.38 -3.61 5.13
CA PHE A 33 2.56 -3.07 4.46
C PHE A 33 3.55 -4.15 4.01
N GLY A 34 3.32 -5.40 4.40
CA GLY A 34 4.18 -6.54 4.14
C GLY A 34 4.60 -7.29 5.41
N THR A 35 5.32 -8.40 5.23
CA THR A 35 5.89 -9.22 6.30
C THR A 35 7.41 -9.13 6.32
N SER A 36 8.05 -9.43 7.45
CA SER A 36 9.51 -9.54 7.52
C SER A 36 10.07 -10.90 7.11
N GLU A 37 9.20 -11.83 6.72
CA GLU A 37 9.57 -13.17 6.23
C GLU A 37 10.17 -13.08 4.82
N LYS A 38 11.47 -13.36 4.70
CA LYS A 38 12.22 -13.24 3.44
C LYS A 38 11.81 -14.22 2.33
N ASP A 39 11.18 -15.34 2.70
CA ASP A 39 10.71 -16.35 1.74
C ASP A 39 9.27 -16.12 1.26
N ALA A 40 8.59 -15.10 1.78
CA ALA A 40 7.28 -14.71 1.29
C ALA A 40 7.37 -14.30 -0.18
N SER A 41 6.46 -14.80 -1.01
CA SER A 41 6.26 -14.29 -2.37
C SER A 41 5.70 -12.87 -2.29
N GLY A 42 6.57 -11.87 -2.18
CA GLY A 42 6.20 -10.46 -2.11
C GLY A 42 7.27 -9.52 -2.68
N LEU A 43 6.81 -8.38 -3.18
CA LEU A 43 7.63 -7.25 -3.57
C LEU A 43 8.44 -6.74 -2.37
N ILE A 44 9.70 -6.41 -2.61
CA ILE A 44 10.58 -5.78 -1.62
C ILE A 44 10.05 -4.38 -1.35
N ALA A 45 9.61 -4.12 -0.12
CA ALA A 45 9.03 -2.87 0.32
C ALA A 45 10.04 -2.09 1.19
N ILE A 46 10.50 -0.96 0.68
CA ILE A 46 11.46 -0.08 1.36
C ILE A 46 10.76 1.22 1.72
N ILE A 47 10.72 1.53 3.02
CA ILE A 47 10.21 2.80 3.53
C ILE A 47 11.31 3.87 3.56
N TYR A 48 10.95 5.09 3.16
CA TYR A 48 11.78 6.27 3.20
C TYR A 48 11.08 7.37 4.00
N ASP A 49 11.78 7.94 4.99
CA ASP A 49 11.36 9.16 5.68
C ASP A 49 11.92 10.37 4.94
N LEU A 50 11.08 11.03 4.15
CA LEU A 50 11.53 12.16 3.34
C LEU A 50 11.92 13.37 4.19
N LYS A 51 11.61 13.40 5.49
CA LYS A 51 11.85 14.54 6.40
C LYS A 51 13.29 14.60 6.92
N GLN A 52 14.07 13.55 6.73
CA GLN A 52 15.43 13.45 7.26
C GLN A 52 16.36 12.68 6.33
N THR A 53 17.66 12.94 6.47
CA THR A 53 18.76 12.24 5.81
C THR A 53 19.08 10.93 6.54
N GLN A 54 19.91 10.07 5.95
CA GLN A 54 20.33 8.81 6.58
C GLN A 54 20.99 9.00 7.96
N THR A 55 21.62 10.16 8.23
CA THR A 55 22.20 10.51 9.55
C THR A 55 21.21 11.23 10.47
N MET A 56 19.90 11.14 10.19
CA MET A 56 18.81 11.77 10.94
C MET A 56 18.89 13.30 11.05
N LYS A 57 19.60 13.96 10.12
CA LYS A 57 19.54 15.43 9.99
C LYS A 57 18.30 15.81 9.18
N PRO A 58 17.61 16.92 9.49
CA PRO A 58 16.46 17.38 8.71
C PRO A 58 16.80 17.55 7.22
N SER A 59 15.91 17.07 6.34
CA SER A 59 15.96 17.33 4.89
C SER A 59 15.18 18.60 4.52
N TYR A 60 14.37 19.12 5.44
CA TYR A 60 13.43 20.23 5.25
C TYR A 60 12.31 19.97 4.23
N VAL A 61 12.03 18.70 3.92
CA VAL A 61 10.79 18.34 3.21
C VAL A 61 9.61 18.54 4.16
N THR A 62 8.67 19.38 3.75
CA THR A 62 7.39 19.62 4.41
C THR A 62 6.26 18.98 3.60
N PRO A 63 5.03 18.88 4.13
CA PRO A 63 3.90 18.38 3.35
C PRO A 63 3.64 19.15 2.04
N GLU A 64 4.01 20.43 1.99
CA GLU A 64 3.88 21.27 0.80
C GLU A 64 4.95 20.94 -0.25
N ARG A 65 6.17 20.55 0.18
CA ARG A 65 7.29 20.19 -0.70
C ARG A 65 7.38 18.69 -1.02
N TYR A 66 6.60 17.88 -0.32
CA TYR A 66 6.56 16.44 -0.53
C TYR A 66 6.22 16.06 -2.00
N PRO A 67 5.23 16.70 -2.67
CA PRO A 67 4.96 16.41 -4.08
C PRO A 67 6.18 16.59 -4.99
N ASP A 68 7.03 17.60 -4.74
CA ASP A 68 8.23 17.87 -5.55
C ASP A 68 9.21 16.68 -5.57
N VAL A 69 9.39 16.03 -4.40
CA VAL A 69 10.28 14.87 -4.27
C VAL A 69 9.71 13.66 -5.02
N VAL A 70 8.40 13.44 -4.91
CA VAL A 70 7.73 12.34 -5.62
C VAL A 70 7.74 12.60 -7.13
N GLU A 71 7.49 13.84 -7.56
CA GLU A 71 7.57 14.25 -8.96
C GLU A 71 8.98 14.03 -9.52
N GLU A 72 10.03 14.45 -8.81
CA GLU A 72 11.43 14.23 -9.19
C GLU A 72 11.72 12.73 -9.36
N PHE A 73 11.31 11.91 -8.40
CA PHE A 73 11.51 10.46 -8.45
C PHE A 73 10.82 9.84 -9.66
N LEU A 74 9.55 10.15 -9.90
CA LEU A 74 8.79 9.59 -11.03
C LEU A 74 9.33 10.08 -12.39
N LYS A 75 9.67 11.38 -12.51
CA LYS A 75 10.26 11.95 -13.74
C LYS A 75 11.68 11.46 -14.02
N SER A 76 12.41 11.06 -12.99
CA SER A 76 13.74 10.45 -13.15
C SER A 76 13.71 9.03 -13.72
N GLY A 77 12.52 8.48 -14.00
CA GLY A 77 12.37 7.09 -14.41
C GLY A 77 12.61 6.14 -13.25
N TRP A 78 12.10 6.48 -12.06
CA TRP A 78 12.19 5.64 -10.85
C TRP A 78 13.63 5.43 -10.36
N ASN A 79 14.50 6.42 -10.58
CA ASN A 79 15.89 6.34 -10.14
C ASN A 79 15.99 6.42 -8.61
N GLU A 80 16.35 5.31 -7.97
CA GLU A 80 16.47 5.21 -6.51
C GLU A 80 17.46 6.20 -5.90
N THR A 81 18.40 6.77 -6.67
CA THR A 81 19.31 7.80 -6.15
C THR A 81 18.55 9.00 -5.60
N ILE A 82 17.35 9.28 -6.10
CA ILE A 82 16.48 10.35 -5.60
C ILE A 82 16.03 10.04 -4.17
N LEU A 83 15.53 8.83 -3.92
CA LEU A 83 15.05 8.39 -2.60
C LEU A 83 16.20 8.10 -1.63
N ASN A 84 17.36 7.65 -2.12
CA ASN A 84 18.55 7.34 -1.30
C ASN A 84 19.16 8.55 -0.58
N ARG A 85 18.71 9.78 -0.88
CA ARG A 85 19.07 10.99 -0.13
C ARG A 85 18.43 11.03 1.27
N TYR A 86 17.33 10.30 1.44
CA TYR A 86 16.50 10.31 2.63
C TYR A 86 16.78 9.10 3.52
N PHE A 87 16.35 9.19 4.77
CA PHE A 87 16.46 8.10 5.72
C PHE A 87 15.64 6.91 5.24
N ARG A 88 16.28 5.75 5.15
CA ARG A 88 15.63 4.45 5.02
C ARG A 88 16.18 3.48 6.04
N ILE A 89 15.42 2.41 6.31
CA ILE A 89 15.95 1.28 7.06
C ILE A 89 16.52 0.20 6.14
N THR A 90 17.45 -0.57 6.68
CA THR A 90 18.12 -1.67 5.96
C THR A 90 17.28 -2.93 5.85
N ARG A 91 16.25 -3.10 6.71
CA ARG A 91 15.39 -4.28 6.73
C ARG A 91 14.08 -4.00 5.98
N PRO A 92 13.93 -4.45 4.72
CA PRO A 92 12.67 -4.28 3.99
C PRO A 92 11.58 -5.18 4.58
N LEU A 93 10.33 -4.89 4.21
CA LEU A 93 9.24 -5.84 4.27
C LEU A 93 9.02 -6.50 2.90
N TYR A 94 8.22 -7.54 2.86
CA TYR A 94 7.83 -8.25 1.63
C TYR A 94 6.31 -8.25 1.54
N SER A 95 5.75 -7.65 0.49
CA SER A 95 4.30 -7.56 0.33
C SER A 95 3.80 -8.27 -0.91
N SER A 96 2.78 -9.11 -0.76
CA SER A 96 2.16 -9.81 -1.88
C SER A 96 1.05 -9.01 -2.56
N ASN A 97 0.62 -7.88 -2.00
CA ASN A 97 -0.44 -7.04 -2.57
C ASN A 97 -0.32 -5.60 -2.04
N ILE A 98 -1.09 -4.69 -2.63
CA ILE A 98 -1.28 -3.32 -2.12
C ILE A 98 -2.78 -3.11 -1.96
N PHE A 99 -3.31 -3.50 -0.80
CA PHE A 99 -4.70 -3.26 -0.43
C PHE A 99 -4.78 -2.82 1.03
N ILE A 100 -4.54 -1.52 1.23
CA ILE A 100 -4.46 -0.87 2.53
C ILE A 100 -5.78 -0.10 2.72
N PRO A 101 -6.69 -0.58 3.58
CA PRO A 101 -7.91 0.15 3.91
C PRO A 101 -7.57 1.45 4.64
N ARG A 102 -8.58 2.27 4.92
CA ARG A 102 -8.38 3.48 5.73
C ARG A 102 -7.80 3.12 7.11
N ILE A 103 -6.58 3.55 7.35
CA ILE A 103 -5.86 3.38 8.61
C ILE A 103 -5.21 4.70 9.05
N ASP A 104 -4.71 4.75 10.27
CA ASP A 104 -3.90 5.87 10.75
C ASP A 104 -2.47 5.78 10.18
N ALA A 105 -1.90 6.92 9.78
CA ALA A 105 -0.55 7.02 9.22
C ALA A 105 0.55 6.48 10.14
N THR A 106 0.30 6.37 11.45
CA THR A 106 1.19 5.71 12.43
C THR A 106 1.45 4.23 12.12
N ALA A 107 0.58 3.60 11.34
CA ALA A 107 0.69 2.20 11.00
C ALA A 107 1.96 1.86 10.19
N ALA A 108 2.35 2.72 9.24
CA ALA A 108 3.55 2.47 8.42
C ALA A 108 4.83 2.49 9.28
N PRO A 109 5.18 3.56 10.03
CA PRO A 109 6.34 3.53 10.92
C PRO A 109 6.34 2.35 11.89
N LYS A 110 5.17 1.98 12.43
CA LYS A 110 5.02 0.83 13.35
C LYS A 110 5.25 -0.52 12.65
N ALA A 111 4.81 -0.71 11.42
CA ALA A 111 5.05 -1.93 10.65
C ALA A 111 6.54 -2.16 10.39
N TYR A 112 7.29 -1.08 10.20
CA TYR A 112 8.74 -1.12 10.01
C TYR A 112 9.53 -1.07 11.33
N GLY A 113 8.88 -0.88 12.48
CA GLY A 113 9.53 -0.81 13.80
C GLY A 113 10.38 0.45 14.00
N VAL A 114 9.97 1.56 13.36
CA VAL A 114 10.70 2.84 13.33
C VAL A 114 9.91 4.00 13.91
N GLU A 115 8.80 3.74 14.59
CA GLU A 115 7.90 4.76 15.14
C GLU A 115 8.57 5.71 16.15
N LYS A 116 9.73 5.32 16.70
CA LYS A 116 10.54 6.17 17.59
C LYS A 116 11.39 7.22 16.86
N VAL A 117 11.69 7.00 15.57
CA VAL A 117 12.59 7.85 14.78
C VAL A 117 11.94 8.42 13.51
N MET A 118 10.80 7.87 13.09
CA MET A 118 10.04 8.29 11.92
C MET A 118 8.64 8.70 12.36
N LYS A 119 8.34 10.01 12.26
CA LYS A 119 6.98 10.53 12.49
C LYS A 119 6.05 10.12 11.33
N PRO A 120 4.74 9.92 11.60
CA PRO A 120 3.75 9.43 10.64
C PRO A 120 3.28 10.54 9.69
N SER A 121 4.20 11.03 8.86
CA SER A 121 3.93 12.03 7.82
C SER A 121 5.05 12.04 6.80
N CYS A 122 4.79 12.43 5.55
CA CYS A 122 5.82 12.64 4.52
C CYS A 122 6.78 11.45 4.37
N TRP A 123 6.23 10.25 4.27
CA TRP A 123 6.98 9.03 3.97
C TRP A 123 6.50 8.45 2.64
N VAL A 124 7.39 7.70 1.98
CA VAL A 124 7.04 6.87 0.83
C VAL A 124 7.49 5.44 1.11
N ILE A 125 6.77 4.47 0.54
CA ILE A 125 7.21 3.09 0.44
C ILE A 125 7.35 2.76 -1.03
N HIS A 126 8.53 2.31 -1.42
CA HIS A 126 8.84 1.82 -2.75
C HIS A 126 8.84 0.29 -2.71
N TYR A 127 7.85 -0.32 -3.34
CA TYR A 127 7.74 -1.74 -3.57
C TYR A 127 8.36 -2.08 -4.91
N LYS A 128 9.23 -3.09 -4.96
CA LYS A 128 9.89 -3.51 -6.19
C LYS A 128 10.03 -5.02 -6.30
N GLY A 129 9.98 -5.53 -7.52
CA GLY A 129 10.23 -6.92 -7.83
C GLY A 129 9.95 -7.25 -9.28
N GLN A 130 10.29 -8.48 -9.68
CA GLN A 130 9.97 -8.98 -11.00
C GLN A 130 8.72 -9.83 -10.95
N VAL A 131 7.80 -9.63 -11.90
CA VAL A 131 6.53 -10.37 -11.94
C VAL A 131 6.12 -10.75 -13.36
N SER A 132 5.26 -11.74 -13.52
CA SER A 132 4.54 -12.00 -14.78
C SER A 132 3.05 -12.20 -14.50
N PRO A 133 2.16 -11.85 -15.46
CA PRO A 133 0.73 -12.10 -15.33
C PRO A 133 0.43 -13.61 -15.26
N PRO A 134 -0.78 -13.98 -14.79
CA PRO A 134 -1.22 -15.38 -14.74
C PRO A 134 -1.39 -16.03 -16.13
N GLU A 135 -1.55 -15.22 -17.17
CA GLU A 135 -1.76 -15.62 -18.56
C GLU A 135 -1.33 -14.48 -19.51
N ASP A 136 -1.24 -14.79 -20.80
CA ASP A 136 -0.93 -13.77 -21.82
C ASP A 136 -2.11 -12.79 -21.98
N GLY A 137 -1.80 -11.52 -22.23
CA GLY A 137 -2.85 -10.55 -22.49
C GLY A 137 -2.39 -9.10 -22.53
N ILE A 138 -3.37 -8.21 -22.64
CA ILE A 138 -3.19 -6.77 -22.52
C ILE A 138 -3.81 -6.37 -21.18
N TYR A 139 -2.98 -5.85 -20.28
CA TYR A 139 -3.34 -5.53 -18.89
C TYR A 139 -3.21 -4.05 -18.63
N ARG A 140 -3.98 -3.52 -17.69
CA ARG A 140 -3.71 -2.23 -17.05
C ARG A 140 -3.80 -2.37 -15.55
N PHE A 141 -2.97 -1.60 -14.85
CA PHE A 141 -3.14 -1.38 -13.41
C PHE A 141 -4.21 -0.33 -13.18
N VAL A 142 -4.94 -0.46 -12.08
CA VAL A 142 -5.99 0.46 -11.66
C VAL A 142 -5.80 0.75 -10.19
N GLY A 143 -5.67 2.01 -9.80
CA GLY A 143 -5.32 2.31 -8.42
C GLY A 143 -5.73 3.68 -7.92
N TYR A 144 -5.70 3.82 -6.61
CA TYR A 144 -5.93 5.06 -5.88
C TYR A 144 -5.24 4.98 -4.52
N ALA A 145 -4.75 6.11 -4.03
CA ALA A 145 -4.39 6.28 -2.65
C ALA A 145 -4.73 7.68 -2.16
N ASP A 146 -4.93 7.74 -0.84
CA ASP A 146 -4.86 8.97 -0.06
C ASP A 146 -3.56 8.85 0.74
N ASP A 147 -2.40 9.33 0.25
CA ASP A 147 -2.28 10.43 -0.74
C ASP A 147 -1.85 10.09 -2.17
N ILE A 148 -0.96 9.10 -2.37
CA ILE A 148 -0.43 8.79 -3.70
C ILE A 148 -0.08 7.33 -3.86
N LEU A 149 -0.43 6.77 -5.01
CA LEU A 149 -0.02 5.47 -5.51
C LEU A 149 0.43 5.64 -6.97
N ALA A 150 1.67 5.25 -7.26
CA ALA A 150 2.23 5.21 -8.60
C ALA A 150 2.62 3.78 -8.96
N VAL A 151 2.51 3.40 -10.23
CA VAL A 151 2.94 2.10 -10.74
C VAL A 151 3.77 2.31 -11.99
N ALA A 152 4.91 1.64 -12.08
CA ALA A 152 5.71 1.53 -13.29
C ALA A 152 5.93 0.09 -13.71
N VAL A 153 5.96 -0.09 -15.04
CA VAL A 153 6.36 -1.32 -15.70
C VAL A 153 7.62 -1.01 -16.48
N ASN A 154 8.71 -1.73 -16.19
CA ASN A 154 10.02 -1.51 -16.82
C ASN A 154 10.44 -0.03 -16.78
N ASN A 155 10.43 0.56 -15.58
CA ASN A 155 10.77 1.97 -15.28
C ASN A 155 9.87 3.04 -15.92
N LYS A 156 8.80 2.65 -16.63
CA LYS A 156 7.83 3.59 -17.20
C LYS A 156 6.59 3.65 -16.32
N THR A 157 6.27 4.84 -15.80
CA THR A 157 5.00 5.08 -15.10
C THR A 157 3.82 4.79 -16.01
N VAL A 158 2.92 3.90 -15.57
CA VAL A 158 1.72 3.46 -16.30
C VAL A 158 0.42 3.73 -15.54
N CYS A 159 0.48 4.05 -14.25
CA CYS A 159 -0.69 4.41 -13.45
C CYS A 159 -0.28 5.34 -12.31
N LEU A 160 -1.09 6.38 -12.06
CA LEU A 160 -0.92 7.30 -10.94
C LEU A 160 -2.29 7.64 -10.35
N GLY A 161 -2.58 7.12 -9.16
CA GLY A 161 -3.80 7.41 -8.40
C GLY A 161 -3.44 8.22 -7.17
N HIS A 162 -3.89 9.47 -7.08
CA HIS A 162 -3.48 10.39 -6.02
C HIS A 162 -4.59 11.38 -5.65
N ARG A 163 -4.41 12.02 -4.51
CA ARG A 163 -5.18 13.18 -4.05
C ARG A 163 -5.04 14.37 -5.00
N PRO A 164 -6.11 15.11 -5.34
CA PRO A 164 -6.04 16.22 -6.30
C PRO A 164 -5.01 17.30 -5.93
N ASP A 165 -4.81 17.57 -4.65
CA ASP A 165 -3.87 18.58 -4.16
C ASP A 165 -2.39 18.20 -4.29
N MET A 166 -2.07 16.97 -4.73
CA MET A 166 -0.71 16.57 -5.13
C MET A 166 -0.29 17.19 -6.48
N SER A 167 -1.23 17.65 -7.32
CA SER A 167 -0.96 18.31 -8.62
C SER A 167 -0.01 17.54 -9.58
N MET A 168 -0.15 16.22 -9.68
CA MET A 168 0.80 15.35 -10.41
C MET A 168 0.48 15.12 -11.90
N ASP A 169 -0.48 15.85 -12.46
CA ASP A 169 -0.92 15.71 -13.87
C ASP A 169 0.23 15.94 -14.88
N SER A 170 1.27 16.69 -14.49
CA SER A 170 2.50 16.94 -15.28
C SER A 170 3.38 15.70 -15.43
N VAL A 171 3.24 14.72 -14.53
CA VAL A 171 4.03 13.48 -14.50
C VAL A 171 3.35 12.42 -15.34
N TRP A 172 2.07 12.17 -15.06
CA TRP A 172 1.26 11.20 -15.77
C TRP A 172 -0.21 11.51 -15.50
N LYS A 173 -1.08 11.29 -16.50
CA LYS A 173 -2.52 11.46 -16.36
C LYS A 173 -3.26 10.37 -17.11
N SER A 174 -4.31 9.85 -16.49
CA SER A 174 -5.20 8.88 -17.14
C SER A 174 -5.95 9.51 -18.31
N LYS A 175 -6.14 8.73 -19.37
CA LYS A 175 -6.97 9.09 -20.53
C LYS A 175 -8.44 8.70 -20.34
N GLU A 176 -8.73 7.97 -19.26
CA GLU A 176 -10.04 7.39 -18.96
C GLU A 176 -10.83 8.26 -18.00
N LYS A 177 -12.15 8.05 -17.96
CA LYS A 177 -12.97 8.62 -16.89
C LYS A 177 -12.63 7.96 -15.55
N PRO A 178 -12.79 8.68 -14.42
CA PRO A 178 -12.62 8.10 -13.10
C PRO A 178 -13.47 6.83 -12.92
N GLY A 179 -12.92 5.83 -12.22
CA GLY A 179 -13.61 4.58 -11.89
C GLY A 179 -14.42 4.67 -10.60
N ALA A 180 -14.68 3.49 -10.01
CA ALA A 180 -15.45 3.38 -8.77
C ALA A 180 -14.84 4.20 -7.62
N LEU A 181 -15.69 4.60 -6.68
CA LEU A 181 -15.27 5.28 -5.46
C LEU A 181 -14.33 4.38 -4.65
N ALA A 182 -13.17 4.92 -4.27
CA ALA A 182 -12.17 4.30 -3.43
C ALA A 182 -11.85 5.26 -2.27
N TYR A 183 -12.47 5.02 -1.12
CA TYR A 183 -12.42 5.92 0.04
C TYR A 183 -12.93 7.34 -0.30
N ASN A 184 -12.07 8.35 -0.32
CA ASN A 184 -12.40 9.76 -0.57
C ASN A 184 -11.99 10.25 -1.97
N GLY A 185 -11.64 9.33 -2.88
CA GLY A 185 -11.41 9.61 -4.29
C GLY A 185 -11.91 8.48 -5.17
N ASN A 186 -11.44 8.43 -6.41
CA ASN A 186 -11.86 7.44 -7.40
C ASN A 186 -10.67 6.62 -7.87
N LEU A 187 -10.92 5.37 -8.22
CA LEU A 187 -9.96 4.55 -8.94
C LEU A 187 -9.53 5.22 -10.24
N VAL A 188 -8.24 5.21 -10.52
CA VAL A 188 -7.64 5.73 -11.75
C VAL A 188 -7.20 4.56 -12.62
N TYR A 189 -7.61 4.56 -13.88
CA TYR A 189 -7.21 3.54 -14.85
C TYR A 189 -5.88 3.89 -15.49
N GLY A 190 -4.92 2.97 -15.41
CA GLY A 190 -3.61 3.09 -16.06
C GLY A 190 -3.63 2.89 -17.58
N ASP A 191 -2.46 3.04 -18.18
CA ASP A 191 -2.20 2.68 -19.57
C ASP A 191 -2.30 1.15 -19.76
N TRP A 192 -2.75 0.73 -20.95
CA TRP A 192 -2.74 -0.67 -21.37
C TRP A 192 -1.32 -1.10 -21.75
N VAL A 193 -0.93 -2.29 -21.31
CA VAL A 193 0.40 -2.89 -21.50
C VAL A 193 0.25 -4.34 -21.92
N THR A 194 0.90 -4.74 -23.00
CA THR A 194 0.96 -6.16 -23.43
C THR A 194 1.96 -6.91 -22.55
N LEU A 195 1.49 -7.94 -21.86
CA LEU A 195 2.29 -8.77 -20.95
C LEU A 195 2.14 -10.24 -21.32
N LYS A 196 3.19 -11.02 -21.11
CA LYS A 196 3.19 -12.46 -21.35
C LYS A 196 3.41 -13.22 -20.06
N LYS A 197 2.69 -14.32 -19.91
CA LYS A 197 2.92 -15.30 -18.85
C LYS A 197 4.35 -15.80 -18.96
N ASP A 198 4.98 -15.99 -17.80
CA ASP A 198 6.34 -16.52 -17.70
C ASP A 198 7.45 -15.65 -18.33
N GLN A 199 7.12 -14.42 -18.73
CA GLN A 199 8.07 -13.38 -19.12
C GLN A 199 8.09 -12.29 -18.05
N PRO A 200 9.10 -12.26 -17.15
CA PRO A 200 9.15 -11.28 -16.07
C PRO A 200 9.25 -9.86 -16.61
N ILE A 201 8.52 -8.95 -15.97
CA ILE A 201 8.69 -7.50 -16.07
C ILE A 201 9.17 -6.95 -14.74
N ASP A 202 9.92 -5.85 -14.77
CA ASP A 202 10.21 -5.08 -13.57
C ASP A 202 8.95 -4.30 -13.18
N LEU A 203 8.47 -4.52 -11.95
CA LEU A 203 7.32 -3.82 -11.39
C LEU A 203 7.78 -2.97 -10.20
N ASP A 204 7.56 -1.67 -10.33
CA ASP A 204 7.76 -0.72 -9.24
C ASP A 204 6.42 -0.11 -8.85
N ILE A 205 6.16 -0.03 -7.54
CA ILE A 205 4.99 0.63 -6.98
C ILE A 205 5.47 1.58 -5.89
N LEU A 206 5.06 2.83 -5.95
CA LEU A 206 5.26 3.79 -4.87
C LEU A 206 3.91 4.05 -4.23
N VAL A 207 3.85 3.96 -2.90
CA VAL A 207 2.77 4.58 -2.13
C VAL A 207 3.36 5.61 -1.19
N GLY A 208 2.59 6.62 -0.80
CA GLY A 208 3.07 7.54 0.21
C GLY A 208 2.01 8.48 0.75
N GLU A 209 2.39 9.16 1.82
CA GLU A 209 1.47 9.81 2.74
C GLU A 209 2.02 11.18 3.18
N ARG A 210 1.14 12.17 3.15
CA ARG A 210 1.30 13.51 3.75
C ARG A 210 -0.08 14.10 4.08
N PRO A 211 -0.25 15.03 5.04
CA PRO A 211 0.70 15.57 6.01
C PRO A 211 0.77 14.76 7.33
N GLY A 212 0.11 13.62 7.39
CA GLY A 212 -0.25 12.83 8.56
C GLY A 212 -1.77 12.63 8.59
N GLY A 213 -2.25 11.77 9.50
CA GLY A 213 -3.69 11.51 9.67
C GLY A 213 -4.10 10.15 9.13
N PHE A 214 -5.03 10.11 8.17
CA PHE A 214 -5.52 8.86 7.59
C PHE A 214 -4.85 8.55 6.26
N PHE A 215 -4.59 7.27 6.01
CA PHE A 215 -3.98 6.77 4.80
C PHE A 215 -4.77 5.60 4.22
N CYS A 216 -4.81 5.47 2.89
CA CYS A 216 -5.28 4.27 2.20
C CYS A 216 -4.56 4.10 0.86
N ALA A 217 -4.46 2.87 0.37
CA ALA A 217 -3.90 2.59 -0.96
C ALA A 217 -4.46 1.29 -1.53
N PHE A 218 -4.91 1.33 -2.79
CA PHE A 218 -5.53 0.20 -3.46
C PHE A 218 -4.91 0.00 -4.84
N LEU A 219 -4.41 -1.20 -5.10
CA LEU A 219 -3.93 -1.62 -6.41
C LEU A 219 -4.74 -2.82 -6.92
N LEU A 220 -5.41 -2.59 -8.04
CA LEU A 220 -6.17 -3.58 -8.79
C LEU A 220 -5.57 -3.71 -10.19
N PHE A 221 -6.04 -4.70 -10.95
CA PHE A 221 -5.70 -4.83 -12.36
C PHE A 221 -6.92 -5.18 -13.19
N GLN A 222 -6.83 -4.87 -14.49
CA GLN A 222 -7.82 -5.24 -15.48
C GLN A 222 -7.12 -5.86 -16.68
N LYS A 223 -7.68 -6.95 -17.21
CA LYS A 223 -7.29 -7.56 -18.48
C LYS A 223 -8.28 -7.15 -19.56
N GLN A 224 -7.78 -6.75 -20.71
CA GLN A 224 -8.61 -6.34 -21.84
C GLN A 224 -9.32 -7.55 -22.43
N GLY A 225 -10.62 -7.41 -22.72
CA GLY A 225 -11.46 -8.47 -23.28
C GLY A 225 -12.14 -9.37 -22.26
N ASP A 226 -11.72 -9.33 -20.99
CA ASP A 226 -12.38 -10.08 -19.92
C ASP A 226 -13.71 -9.41 -19.51
N THR A 227 -14.65 -10.24 -19.05
CA THR A 227 -15.93 -9.78 -18.51
C THR A 227 -15.85 -9.67 -16.98
N TYR A 228 -16.26 -8.52 -16.46
CA TYR A 228 -16.32 -8.25 -15.03
C TYR A 228 -17.77 -8.00 -14.59
N GLN A 229 -18.11 -8.37 -13.36
CA GLN A 229 -19.34 -7.87 -12.73
C GLN A 229 -19.20 -6.36 -12.53
N ASN A 230 -20.30 -5.63 -12.72
CA ASN A 230 -20.32 -4.19 -12.46
C ASN A 230 -20.91 -3.90 -11.07
N ASP A 231 -20.46 -2.79 -10.46
CA ASP A 231 -21.13 -2.19 -9.32
C ASP A 231 -22.46 -1.53 -9.73
N LYS A 232 -23.18 -0.97 -8.75
CA LYS A 232 -24.49 -0.35 -8.99
C LYS A 232 -24.39 0.93 -9.84
N GLU A 233 -23.21 1.53 -9.93
CA GLU A 233 -22.89 2.70 -10.76
C GLU A 233 -22.38 2.31 -12.16
N GLY A 234 -22.21 1.01 -12.44
CA GLY A 234 -21.77 0.50 -13.74
C GLY A 234 -20.25 0.39 -13.90
N HIS A 235 -19.46 0.58 -12.84
CA HIS A 235 -18.02 0.37 -12.89
C HIS A 235 -17.67 -1.11 -12.72
N PRO A 236 -16.64 -1.63 -13.41
CA PRO A 236 -16.21 -3.01 -13.22
C PRO A 236 -15.64 -3.23 -11.81
N ILE A 237 -16.04 -4.35 -11.20
CA ILE A 237 -15.50 -4.86 -9.94
C ILE A 237 -14.24 -5.66 -10.26
N LEU A 238 -13.10 -4.99 -10.16
CA LEU A 238 -11.79 -5.51 -10.58
C LEU A 238 -11.11 -6.37 -9.51
N PRO A 239 -10.24 -7.31 -9.91
CA PRO A 239 -9.43 -8.08 -8.98
C PRO A 239 -8.29 -7.25 -8.38
N VAL A 240 -7.97 -7.53 -7.11
CA VAL A 240 -6.79 -6.97 -6.43
C VAL A 240 -5.52 -7.56 -7.05
N PHE A 241 -4.48 -6.75 -7.22
CA PHE A 241 -3.16 -7.26 -7.58
C PHE A 241 -2.58 -8.09 -6.42
N GLN A 242 -2.28 -9.36 -6.68
CA GLN A 242 -1.79 -10.31 -5.68
C GLN A 242 -0.70 -11.22 -6.25
N LEU A 243 0.34 -11.47 -5.44
CA LEU A 243 1.41 -12.44 -5.67
C LEU A 243 1.24 -13.74 -4.88
N SER A 244 0.34 -13.72 -3.90
CA SER A 244 -0.10 -14.89 -3.15
C SER A 244 -1.58 -14.75 -2.84
N ASN A 245 -2.29 -15.87 -2.81
CA ASN A 245 -3.73 -15.86 -2.59
C ASN A 245 -4.05 -15.45 -1.16
N GLN A 246 -4.57 -14.23 -0.99
CA GLN A 246 -5.06 -13.72 0.27
C GLN A 246 -6.55 -13.42 0.16
N ASN A 247 -7.31 -13.74 1.22
CA ASN A 247 -8.73 -13.42 1.28
C ASN A 247 -8.93 -11.95 1.60
N ILE A 248 -8.79 -11.09 0.59
CA ILE A 248 -9.02 -9.65 0.71
C ILE A 248 -10.52 -9.39 0.55
N GLN A 249 -11.18 -9.07 1.66
CA GLN A 249 -12.59 -8.70 1.65
C GLN A 249 -12.75 -7.19 1.58
N SER A 250 -13.24 -6.67 0.45
CA SER A 250 -13.77 -5.31 0.38
C SER A 250 -15.19 -5.27 0.93
N LYS A 251 -15.42 -4.68 2.10
CA LYS A 251 -16.77 -4.25 2.50
C LYS A 251 -16.97 -2.83 1.95
N SER A 252 -17.94 -2.65 1.05
CA SER A 252 -18.22 -1.32 0.47
C SER A 252 -18.50 -0.29 1.56
N GLY A 253 -17.77 0.83 1.54
CA GLY A 253 -17.82 1.89 2.55
C GLY A 253 -16.43 2.52 2.73
N ILE A 254 -16.21 3.15 3.89
CA ILE A 254 -15.01 3.92 4.32
C ILE A 254 -13.67 3.14 4.14
N ASN A 255 -13.69 1.85 3.77
CA ASN A 255 -12.57 0.91 3.81
C ASN A 255 -12.03 0.45 2.44
N GLY A 256 -12.55 0.94 1.30
CA GLY A 256 -11.98 0.68 -0.03
C GLY A 256 -12.99 0.28 -1.12
N PRO A 257 -12.54 0.17 -2.39
CA PRO A 257 -13.40 -0.19 -3.52
C PRO A 257 -13.85 -1.65 -3.43
N ARG A 258 -14.99 -1.99 -4.04
CA ARG A 258 -15.39 -3.40 -4.22
C ARG A 258 -14.37 -4.10 -5.12
N CYS A 259 -13.98 -5.32 -4.75
CA CYS A 259 -13.05 -6.14 -5.53
C CYS A 259 -13.57 -7.56 -5.78
N SER A 260 -13.12 -8.16 -6.87
CA SER A 260 -13.40 -9.55 -7.23
C SER A 260 -12.17 -10.43 -6.98
N LYS A 261 -12.33 -11.75 -7.10
CA LYS A 261 -11.18 -12.68 -7.16
C LYS A 261 -10.60 -12.63 -8.57
N GLY A 262 -9.27 -12.68 -8.68
CA GLY A 262 -8.57 -12.72 -9.97
C GLY A 262 -7.39 -13.69 -9.96
N GLY A 263 -6.71 -13.78 -11.10
CA GLY A 263 -5.50 -14.59 -11.21
C GLY A 263 -4.36 -14.03 -10.37
N ILE A 264 -3.57 -14.93 -9.78
CA ILE A 264 -2.39 -14.60 -8.99
C ILE A 264 -1.21 -14.37 -9.93
N TRP A 265 -0.56 -13.23 -9.78
CA TRP A 265 0.65 -12.89 -10.52
C TRP A 265 1.82 -13.70 -9.97
N ARG A 266 2.72 -14.13 -10.86
CA ARG A 266 3.91 -14.88 -10.46
C ARG A 266 5.03 -13.91 -10.15
N GLN A 267 5.65 -14.04 -8.98
CA GLN A 267 6.89 -13.34 -8.66
C GLN A 267 8.12 -14.11 -9.16
N TYR A 268 9.11 -13.36 -9.64
CA TYR A 268 10.47 -13.80 -9.89
C TYR A 268 11.37 -13.13 -8.85
N ARG A 269 12.25 -13.93 -8.25
CA ARG A 269 13.22 -13.43 -7.24
C ARG A 269 14.31 -12.62 -7.91
#